data_AF-A0A5D2AXZ5-F1
#
_entry.id   AF-A0A5D2AXZ5-F1
#
_cell.length_a   1.000
_cell.length_b   1.000
_cell.length_c   1.000
_cell.angle_alpha   90.00
_cell.angle_beta   90.00
_cell.angle_gamma   90.00
#
_symmetry.space_group_name_H-M   'P 1'
#
loop_
_entity.id
_entity.type
_entity.pdbx_description
1 polymer ?
#
loop_
_entity_poly.entity_id
_entity_poly.type
_entity_poly.pdbx_seq_one_letter_code
_entity_poly.pdbx_strand_id
1 'polypeptide(L)'
;MKAWKDTCSEAASSATLVIPKGKQFLVHPLIFTGPCKSGAINVMIPTEIQNIFPANYLGTNGPDQWNASDLSTWLAFEGVTGLSISGFGTIDGRGKGWWDRSCRYHPGQGCFTLAPTALRFQNCNNLKMLNTNFHNSPQTHVLLLGCQNVELGFLNIQSPGTSPNTDGIHIQFGRNVSIHNSQIADGDDCISIGDKTYDVKINDIKCGPGHGVSIGSLGRDGEVVQVNNIKVKRVSFHGTTNGVRIKTWQTGRGLVQNVTFTNINFTAVENPIIIDQYYCDKPDSCKPTVRYSYMHKFNCSISCQISMFIIENLDRTPELIGTSQTEVAINLNCSNNVPCSGITLDNVRLVSATHQFNQLVSSCNHVSGLNRGIIEPKSCLKI
;
A
#
# COMPACT_ATOMS: atom_id res chain seq x y z
N MET A 1 22.49 -17.60 -7.85
CA MET A 1 22.13 -17.54 -9.29
C MET A 1 22.11 -18.88 -10.02
N LYS A 2 23.09 -19.78 -9.87
CA LYS A 2 23.07 -21.07 -10.59
C LYS A 2 21.78 -21.88 -10.33
N ALA A 3 21.40 -22.06 -9.06
CA ALA A 3 20.16 -22.77 -8.70
C ALA A 3 18.89 -22.18 -9.33
N TRP A 4 18.79 -20.85 -9.46
CA TRP A 4 17.68 -20.22 -10.16
C TRP A 4 17.69 -20.53 -11.65
N LYS A 5 18.85 -20.40 -12.32
CA LYS A 5 18.98 -20.71 -13.75
C LYS A 5 18.58 -22.14 -14.06
N ASP A 6 19.00 -23.08 -13.20
CA ASP A 6 18.67 -24.50 -13.34
C ASP A 6 17.14 -24.69 -13.16
N THR A 7 16.54 -24.11 -12.10
CA THR A 7 15.09 -24.16 -11.85
C THR A 7 14.28 -23.56 -13.00
N CYS A 8 14.68 -22.39 -13.51
CA CYS A 8 13.96 -21.67 -14.55
C CYS A 8 14.11 -22.33 -15.94
N SER A 9 15.16 -23.11 -16.15
CA SER A 9 15.42 -23.86 -17.39
C SER A 9 14.81 -25.26 -17.42
N GLU A 10 14.21 -25.70 -16.32
CA GLU A 10 13.54 -26.99 -16.17
C GLU A 10 12.24 -27.03 -16.99
N ALA A 11 12.09 -28.07 -17.81
CA ALA A 11 10.95 -28.26 -18.71
C ALA A 11 9.84 -29.14 -18.12
N ALA A 12 10.02 -29.65 -16.90
CA ALA A 12 8.98 -30.32 -16.15
C ALA A 12 7.71 -29.45 -15.98
N SER A 13 6.58 -30.09 -15.67
CA SER A 13 5.30 -29.41 -15.42
C SER A 13 5.33 -28.44 -14.24
N SER A 14 6.32 -28.60 -13.34
CA SER A 14 6.59 -27.70 -12.22
C SER A 14 8.08 -27.77 -11.88
N ALA A 15 8.67 -26.64 -11.50
CA ALA A 15 10.06 -26.58 -11.04
C ALA A 15 10.14 -25.89 -9.68
N THR A 16 11.02 -26.36 -8.81
CA THR A 16 11.08 -25.89 -7.42
C THR A 16 12.51 -25.48 -7.02
N LEU A 17 12.68 -24.23 -6.61
CA LEU A 17 13.85 -23.73 -5.91
C LEU A 17 13.61 -23.83 -4.40
N VAL A 18 14.40 -24.65 -3.72
CA VAL A 18 14.33 -24.78 -2.25
C VAL A 18 15.47 -24.01 -1.61
N ILE A 19 15.13 -23.09 -0.71
CA ILE A 19 16.11 -22.43 0.16
C ILE A 19 16.39 -23.38 1.33
N PRO A 20 17.66 -23.75 1.57
CA PRO A 20 17.98 -24.72 2.60
C PRO A 20 17.48 -24.29 4.00
N LYS A 21 16.84 -25.22 4.72
CA LYS A 21 16.46 -25.05 6.12
C LYS A 21 17.70 -24.83 7.01
N GLY A 22 17.55 -24.04 8.08
CA GLY A 22 18.61 -23.82 9.08
C GLY A 22 19.80 -23.00 8.58
N LYS A 23 19.71 -22.39 7.39
CA LYS A 23 20.76 -21.54 6.82
C LYS A 23 20.31 -20.09 6.74
N GLN A 24 21.26 -19.20 6.96
CA GLN A 24 21.12 -17.76 6.72
C GLN A 24 22.01 -17.38 5.54
N PHE A 25 21.46 -16.60 4.61
CA PHE A 25 22.18 -16.12 3.44
C PHE A 25 22.25 -14.59 3.48
N LEU A 26 23.46 -14.05 3.58
CA LEU A 26 23.69 -12.64 3.24
C LEU A 26 23.57 -12.50 1.71
N VAL A 27 22.58 -11.75 1.25
CA VAL A 27 22.27 -11.62 -0.17
C VAL A 27 22.42 -10.18 -0.60
N HIS A 28 23.35 -9.95 -1.51
CA HIS A 28 23.44 -8.71 -2.28
C HIS A 28 22.30 -8.62 -3.31
N PRO A 29 22.08 -7.46 -3.95
CA PRO A 29 21.02 -7.28 -4.93
C PRO A 29 20.95 -8.40 -5.96
N LEU A 30 19.74 -8.95 -6.14
CA LEU A 30 19.53 -10.18 -6.89
C LEU A 30 18.23 -10.13 -7.68
N ILE A 31 18.36 -10.33 -8.99
CA ILE A 31 17.22 -10.34 -9.91
C ILE A 31 17.06 -11.74 -10.51
N PHE A 32 15.88 -12.32 -10.30
CA PHE A 32 15.42 -13.60 -10.81
C PHE A 32 14.58 -13.38 -12.08
N THR A 33 15.25 -13.41 -13.23
CA THR A 33 14.61 -13.12 -14.52
C THR A 33 14.00 -14.37 -15.15
N GLY A 34 12.82 -14.22 -15.76
CA GLY A 34 12.17 -15.17 -16.67
C GLY A 34 12.30 -14.74 -18.15
N PRO A 35 11.47 -15.28 -19.06
CA PRO A 35 10.49 -16.34 -18.83
C PRO A 35 11.18 -17.67 -18.48
N CYS A 36 10.53 -18.48 -17.65
CA CYS A 36 10.97 -19.84 -17.35
C CYS A 36 10.29 -20.85 -18.27
N LYS A 37 10.90 -22.02 -18.47
CA LYS A 37 10.34 -23.07 -19.33
C LYS A 37 9.10 -23.72 -18.71
N SER A 38 9.12 -23.98 -17.40
CA SER A 38 7.95 -24.42 -16.65
C SER A 38 6.97 -23.25 -16.45
N GLY A 39 5.68 -23.53 -16.66
CA GLY A 39 4.59 -22.60 -16.34
C GLY A 39 4.23 -22.52 -14.85
N ALA A 40 4.86 -23.36 -14.01
CA ALA A 40 4.70 -23.35 -12.56
C ALA A 40 6.09 -23.36 -11.89
N ILE A 41 6.46 -22.23 -11.28
CA ILE A 41 7.74 -22.04 -10.59
C ILE A 41 7.48 -21.89 -9.11
N ASN A 42 8.02 -22.78 -8.29
CA ASN A 42 7.89 -22.75 -6.84
C ASN A 42 9.20 -22.28 -6.20
N VAL A 43 9.13 -21.31 -5.31
CA VAL A 43 10.23 -20.91 -4.43
C VAL A 43 9.82 -21.22 -3.00
N MET A 44 10.49 -22.20 -2.42
CA MET A 44 10.24 -22.63 -1.04
C MET A 44 11.28 -22.01 -0.12
N ILE A 45 10.83 -21.19 0.83
CA ILE A 45 11.65 -20.61 1.89
C ILE A 45 11.24 -21.23 3.23
N PRO A 46 11.62 -22.49 3.51
CA PRO A 46 11.20 -23.18 4.72
C PRO A 46 11.89 -22.64 5.99
N THR A 47 11.18 -22.71 7.13
CA THR A 47 11.75 -22.52 8.48
C THR A 47 11.82 -23.82 9.27
N GLU A 48 12.75 -23.92 10.24
CA GLU A 48 12.90 -25.07 11.15
C GLU A 48 11.93 -25.00 12.33
N ILE A 49 11.58 -23.80 12.78
CA ILE A 49 10.69 -23.57 13.91
C ILE A 49 9.74 -22.43 13.51
N GLN A 50 8.43 -22.68 13.58
CA GLN A 50 7.45 -21.60 13.55
C GLN A 50 7.75 -20.69 14.76
N ASN A 51 8.07 -19.41 14.52
CA ASN A 51 8.31 -18.38 15.54
C ASN A 51 9.71 -18.35 16.21
N ILE A 52 10.76 -18.98 15.65
CA ILE A 52 12.15 -18.73 16.07
C ILE A 52 12.98 -18.30 14.84
N PHE A 53 13.62 -17.13 14.96
CA PHE A 53 14.12 -16.32 13.85
C PHE A 53 15.65 -16.39 13.66
N PRO A 54 16.16 -17.32 12.86
CA PRO A 54 17.26 -16.99 11.98
C PRO A 54 16.67 -16.58 10.63
N ALA A 55 16.88 -15.32 10.22
CA ALA A 55 16.44 -14.86 8.91
C ALA A 55 17.07 -15.70 7.79
N ASN A 56 16.26 -16.17 6.83
CA ASN A 56 16.76 -16.96 5.71
C ASN A 56 17.56 -16.07 4.75
N TYR A 57 17.08 -14.86 4.51
CA TYR A 57 17.75 -13.85 3.72
C TYR A 57 18.03 -12.61 4.55
N LEU A 58 19.29 -12.18 4.54
CA LEU A 58 19.77 -10.96 5.19
C LEU A 58 20.21 -9.97 4.10
N GLY A 59 19.67 -8.75 4.15
CA GLY A 59 20.20 -7.61 3.40
C GLY A 59 21.58 -7.19 3.90
N THR A 60 22.19 -6.20 3.25
CA THR A 60 23.42 -5.57 3.75
C THR A 60 23.11 -4.57 4.87
N ASN A 61 24.11 -4.15 5.66
CA ASN A 61 23.87 -3.26 6.80
C ASN A 61 23.50 -1.80 6.46
N GLY A 62 23.57 -1.41 5.19
CA GLY A 62 23.27 -0.03 4.79
C GLY A 62 23.89 0.32 3.43
N PRO A 63 23.79 1.60 3.05
CA PRO A 63 24.20 2.09 1.74
C PRO A 63 25.68 1.85 1.42
N ASP A 64 26.58 1.91 2.40
CA ASP A 64 28.03 1.77 2.16
C ASP A 64 28.45 0.35 1.73
N GLN A 65 27.55 -0.63 1.90
CA GLN A 65 27.74 -2.03 1.49
C GLN A 65 26.90 -2.39 0.25
N TRP A 66 26.17 -1.41 -0.31
CA TRP A 66 25.27 -1.61 -1.44
C TRP A 66 26.00 -1.46 -2.77
N ASN A 67 26.64 -2.54 -3.21
CA ASN A 67 27.39 -2.58 -4.46
C ASN A 67 26.49 -2.86 -5.68
N ALA A 68 25.49 -2.01 -5.92
CA ALA A 68 24.64 -2.07 -7.11
C ALA A 68 24.31 -0.66 -7.63
N SER A 69 24.18 -0.53 -8.95
CA SER A 69 23.80 0.72 -9.61
C SER A 69 22.34 1.11 -9.34
N ASP A 70 21.46 0.12 -9.21
CA ASP A 70 20.08 0.33 -8.77
C ASP A 70 20.00 0.27 -7.24
N LEU A 71 19.77 1.42 -6.61
CA LEU A 71 19.57 1.53 -5.17
C LEU A 71 18.17 1.11 -4.74
N SER A 72 17.21 1.00 -5.66
CA SER A 72 15.79 0.77 -5.34
C SER A 72 15.41 -0.70 -5.16
N THR A 73 16.28 -1.64 -5.54
CA THR A 73 15.91 -3.05 -5.67
C THR A 73 16.86 -3.97 -4.90
N TRP A 74 16.35 -4.68 -3.89
CA TRP A 74 17.08 -5.77 -3.25
C TRP A 74 16.87 -7.12 -3.96
N LEU A 75 15.72 -7.77 -3.71
CA LEU A 75 15.33 -8.99 -4.39
C LEU A 75 14.26 -8.67 -5.41
N ALA A 76 14.37 -9.19 -6.62
CA ALA A 76 13.34 -9.03 -7.63
C ALA A 76 13.07 -10.30 -8.42
N PHE A 77 11.81 -10.50 -8.80
CA PHE A 77 11.42 -11.39 -9.88
C PHE A 77 10.92 -10.56 -11.05
N GLU A 78 11.43 -10.84 -12.25
CA GLU A 78 11.07 -10.09 -13.46
C GLU A 78 10.59 -11.04 -14.56
N GLY A 79 9.37 -10.83 -15.04
CA GLY A 79 8.81 -11.60 -16.16
C GLY A 79 8.58 -13.09 -15.86
N VAL A 80 8.40 -13.45 -14.58
CA VAL A 80 8.14 -14.84 -14.18
C VAL A 80 6.63 -15.06 -14.07
N THR A 81 6.09 -15.94 -14.91
CA THR A 81 4.68 -16.32 -14.88
C THR A 81 4.51 -17.61 -14.07
N GLY A 82 3.43 -17.72 -13.29
CA GLY A 82 3.13 -18.92 -12.49
C GLY A 82 4.04 -19.11 -11.29
N LEU A 83 4.54 -18.01 -10.73
CA LEU A 83 5.43 -18.02 -9.57
C LEU A 83 4.64 -18.24 -8.27
N SER A 84 5.06 -19.21 -7.46
CA SER A 84 4.53 -19.50 -6.13
C SER A 84 5.65 -19.43 -5.08
N ILE A 85 5.56 -18.51 -4.12
CA ILE A 85 6.50 -18.38 -3.01
C ILE A 85 5.83 -18.79 -1.70
N SER A 86 6.47 -19.66 -0.90
CA SER A 86 5.94 -20.07 0.41
C SER A 86 6.98 -20.69 1.34
N GLY A 87 6.69 -20.79 2.65
CA GLY A 87 7.45 -21.67 3.57
C GLY A 87 7.70 -21.15 4.99
N PHE A 88 7.12 -20.01 5.36
CA PHE A 88 7.29 -19.31 6.64
C PHE A 88 8.71 -18.81 6.92
N GLY A 89 9.59 -18.80 5.92
CA GLY A 89 10.90 -18.19 6.03
C GLY A 89 10.83 -16.67 6.11
N THR A 90 11.94 -16.07 6.53
CA THR A 90 12.06 -14.63 6.80
C THR A 90 13.03 -13.95 5.84
N ILE A 91 12.54 -12.86 5.24
CA ILE A 91 13.33 -11.90 4.45
C ILE A 91 13.57 -10.68 5.34
N ASP A 92 14.78 -10.52 5.86
CA ASP A 92 15.18 -9.39 6.71
C ASP A 92 16.07 -8.41 5.93
N GLY A 93 15.53 -7.24 5.63
CA GLY A 93 16.20 -6.20 4.86
C GLY A 93 17.27 -5.43 5.62
N ARG A 94 17.37 -5.58 6.95
CA ARG A 94 18.32 -4.87 7.82
C ARG A 94 18.35 -3.35 7.57
N GLY A 95 17.17 -2.76 7.40
CA GLY A 95 16.97 -1.39 6.92
C GLY A 95 17.55 -0.28 7.79
N LYS A 96 17.95 -0.53 9.05
CA LYS A 96 18.40 0.51 9.98
C LYS A 96 19.48 1.44 9.42
N GLY A 97 20.51 0.91 8.76
CA GLY A 97 21.56 1.76 8.19
C GLY A 97 21.10 2.66 7.04
N TRP A 98 19.98 2.31 6.37
CA TRP A 98 19.32 3.18 5.40
C TRP A 98 18.46 4.24 6.08
N TRP A 99 17.72 3.85 7.11
CA TRP A 99 16.83 4.75 7.86
C TRP A 99 17.59 5.87 8.57
N ASP A 100 18.72 5.54 9.20
CA ASP A 100 19.59 6.50 9.89
C ASP A 100 20.22 7.55 8.94
N ARG A 101 20.13 7.33 7.61
CA ARG A 101 20.62 8.24 6.58
C ARG A 101 19.51 8.70 5.63
N SER A 102 18.23 8.53 6.00
CA SER A 102 17.11 8.94 5.17
C SER A 102 16.95 10.46 5.13
N CYS A 103 16.74 11.03 3.95
CA CYS A 103 16.43 12.45 3.80
C CYS A 103 15.10 12.86 4.45
N ARG A 104 14.22 11.90 4.80
CA ARG A 104 12.96 12.18 5.50
C ARG A 104 13.21 12.69 6.93
N TYR A 105 14.20 12.14 7.62
CA TYR A 105 14.51 12.50 9.01
C TYR A 105 15.82 13.29 9.17
N HIS A 106 16.74 13.12 8.22
CA HIS A 106 18.05 13.78 8.22
C HIS A 106 18.26 14.55 6.91
N PRO A 107 17.45 15.59 6.62
CA PRO A 107 17.59 16.37 5.40
C PRO A 107 18.95 17.08 5.37
N GLY A 108 19.71 16.92 4.29
CA GLY A 108 21.05 17.51 4.16
C GLY A 108 21.87 16.86 3.06
N GLN A 109 23.15 17.23 2.97
CA GLN A 109 24.07 16.58 2.03
C GLN A 109 24.37 15.13 2.49
N GLY A 110 24.30 14.17 1.56
CA GLY A 110 24.69 12.78 1.81
C GLY A 110 23.61 11.86 2.40
N CYS A 111 22.37 12.35 2.54
CA CYS A 111 21.20 11.52 2.86
C CYS A 111 20.64 10.83 1.59
N PHE A 112 19.82 9.79 1.80
CA PHE A 112 19.17 9.02 0.74
C PHE A 112 17.67 9.30 0.68
N THR A 113 17.17 9.65 -0.50
CA THR A 113 15.72 9.73 -0.80
C THR A 113 15.15 8.39 -1.28
N LEU A 114 16.02 7.46 -1.63
CA LEU A 114 15.70 6.16 -2.20
C LEU A 114 16.50 5.08 -1.45
N ALA A 115 15.83 3.99 -1.10
CA ALA A 115 16.46 2.83 -0.49
C ALA A 115 15.88 1.54 -1.10
N PRO A 116 16.52 0.38 -0.88
CA PRO A 116 16.06 -0.85 -1.51
C PRO A 116 14.67 -1.30 -1.04
N THR A 117 13.81 -1.61 -2.00
CA THR A 117 12.61 -2.43 -1.78
C THR A 117 13.05 -3.86 -1.49
N ALA A 118 12.49 -4.49 -0.45
CA ALA A 118 12.94 -5.82 -0.05
C ALA A 118 12.62 -6.89 -1.09
N LEU A 119 11.38 -6.93 -1.60
CA LEU A 119 10.97 -7.85 -2.66
C LEU A 119 10.11 -7.16 -3.72
N ARG A 120 10.60 -7.13 -4.96
CA ARG A 120 9.91 -6.59 -6.12
C ARG A 120 9.45 -7.70 -7.05
N PHE A 121 8.22 -7.60 -7.53
CA PHE A 121 7.68 -8.38 -8.63
C PHE A 121 7.39 -7.43 -9.78
N GLN A 122 8.03 -7.66 -10.92
CA GLN A 122 7.85 -6.85 -12.11
C GLN A 122 7.35 -7.72 -13.27
N ASN A 123 6.17 -7.40 -13.78
CA ASN A 123 5.52 -8.13 -14.87
C ASN A 123 5.40 -9.64 -14.57
N CYS A 124 5.15 -10.01 -13.31
CA CYS A 124 4.94 -11.39 -12.89
C CYS A 124 3.44 -11.69 -12.83
N ASN A 125 2.97 -12.55 -13.73
CA ASN A 125 1.56 -12.90 -13.83
C ASN A 125 1.26 -14.27 -13.20
N ASN A 126 0.05 -14.47 -12.70
CA ASN A 126 -0.34 -15.68 -11.97
C ASN A 126 0.62 -15.92 -10.79
N LEU A 127 0.81 -14.88 -9.98
CA LEU A 127 1.72 -14.85 -8.84
C LEU A 127 0.97 -15.25 -7.57
N LYS A 128 1.57 -16.12 -6.78
CA LYS A 128 1.10 -16.48 -5.44
C LYS A 128 2.24 -16.36 -4.43
N MET A 129 2.04 -15.63 -3.35
CA MET A 129 2.98 -15.59 -2.23
C MET A 129 2.22 -15.76 -0.93
N LEU A 130 2.42 -16.91 -0.30
CA LEU A 130 1.77 -17.26 0.96
C LEU A 130 2.78 -17.47 2.07
N ASN A 131 2.36 -17.26 3.33
CA ASN A 131 3.11 -17.72 4.50
C ASN A 131 4.57 -17.27 4.46
N THR A 132 4.82 -15.96 4.41
CA THR A 132 6.17 -15.39 4.29
C THR A 132 6.32 -14.23 5.27
N ASN A 133 7.48 -14.16 5.94
CA ASN A 133 7.79 -13.12 6.90
C ASN A 133 8.73 -12.08 6.28
N PHE A 134 8.46 -10.80 6.53
CA PHE A 134 9.33 -9.69 6.13
C PHE A 134 9.69 -8.86 7.36
N HIS A 135 10.98 -8.54 7.51
CA HIS A 135 11.47 -7.70 8.57
C HIS A 135 12.33 -6.57 8.02
N ASN A 136 12.21 -5.39 8.64
CA ASN A 136 13.14 -4.27 8.51
C ASN A 136 13.52 -3.96 7.05
N SER A 137 12.54 -3.83 6.17
CA SER A 137 12.81 -3.41 4.79
C SER A 137 13.43 -2.01 4.77
N PRO A 138 14.48 -1.73 3.98
CA PRO A 138 15.05 -0.39 3.87
C PRO A 138 14.04 0.66 3.39
N GLN A 139 13.15 0.28 2.47
CA GLN A 139 11.98 1.04 2.03
C GLN A 139 10.77 0.09 1.97
N THR A 140 10.00 0.06 0.88
CA THR A 140 8.85 -0.84 0.70
C THR A 140 9.22 -2.32 0.89
N HIS A 141 8.39 -3.09 1.59
CA HIS A 141 8.63 -4.52 1.77
C HIS A 141 8.29 -5.32 0.50
N VAL A 142 7.07 -5.17 -0.03
CA VAL A 142 6.62 -5.88 -1.23
C VAL A 142 6.13 -4.87 -2.28
N LEU A 143 6.73 -4.90 -3.47
CA LEU A 143 6.31 -4.09 -4.61
C LEU A 143 5.77 -4.97 -5.73
N LEU A 144 4.52 -4.75 -6.14
CA LEU A 144 3.93 -5.28 -7.36
C LEU A 144 3.93 -4.21 -8.44
N LEU A 145 4.64 -4.45 -9.54
CA LEU A 145 4.70 -3.54 -10.68
C LEU A 145 4.30 -4.27 -11.98
N GLY A 146 3.14 -3.92 -12.54
CA GLY A 146 2.67 -4.51 -13.79
C GLY A 146 2.24 -5.98 -13.69
N CYS A 147 1.90 -6.44 -12.48
CA CYS A 147 1.51 -7.83 -12.21
C CYS A 147 0.00 -8.06 -12.38
N GLN A 148 -0.38 -9.23 -12.88
CA GLN A 148 -1.78 -9.64 -13.06
C GLN A 148 -2.07 -10.99 -12.42
N ASN A 149 -3.28 -11.15 -11.87
CA ASN A 149 -3.70 -12.36 -11.15
C ASN A 149 -2.74 -12.69 -10.01
N VAL A 150 -2.78 -11.88 -8.96
CA VAL A 150 -1.87 -11.98 -7.82
C VAL A 150 -2.64 -12.38 -6.56
N GLU A 151 -2.11 -13.34 -5.80
CA GLU A 151 -2.58 -13.73 -4.47
C GLU A 151 -1.45 -13.56 -3.45
N LEU A 152 -1.62 -12.62 -2.51
CA LEU A 152 -0.73 -12.43 -1.37
C LEU A 152 -1.50 -12.76 -0.08
N GLY A 153 -1.01 -13.70 0.72
CA GLY A 153 -1.78 -14.17 1.87
C GLY A 153 -0.93 -14.68 3.03
N PHE A 154 -1.44 -14.55 4.26
CA PHE A 154 -0.74 -15.04 5.45
C PHE A 154 0.68 -14.44 5.58
N LEU A 155 0.80 -13.16 5.25
CA LEU A 155 2.06 -12.43 5.38
C LEU A 155 2.15 -11.83 6.77
N ASN A 156 3.37 -11.79 7.30
CA ASN A 156 3.70 -11.06 8.51
C ASN A 156 4.84 -10.09 8.19
N ILE A 157 4.53 -8.80 8.19
CA ILE A 157 5.43 -7.71 7.80
C ILE A 157 5.68 -6.86 9.05
N GLN A 158 6.95 -6.68 9.41
CA GLN A 158 7.34 -5.99 10.64
C GLN A 158 8.55 -5.06 10.43
N SER A 159 8.33 -3.76 10.64
CA SER A 159 9.36 -2.74 10.80
C SER A 159 8.94 -1.76 11.90
N PRO A 160 9.87 -1.02 12.53
CA PRO A 160 9.51 0.02 13.49
C PRO A 160 8.59 1.08 12.86
N GLY A 161 7.64 1.61 13.62
CA GLY A 161 6.74 2.69 13.16
C GLY A 161 7.45 4.00 12.80
N THR A 162 8.72 4.13 13.19
CA THR A 162 9.60 5.25 12.85
C THR A 162 10.46 4.99 11.62
N SER A 163 10.30 3.86 10.93
CA SER A 163 11.06 3.56 9.71
C SER A 163 10.49 4.33 8.51
N PRO A 164 11.31 5.08 7.76
CA PRO A 164 10.83 5.98 6.71
C PRO A 164 10.43 5.19 5.45
N ASN A 165 9.21 5.43 4.94
CA ASN A 165 8.75 4.94 3.64
C ASN A 165 8.78 3.41 3.50
N THR A 166 8.48 2.71 4.60
CA THR A 166 8.53 1.25 4.67
C THR A 166 7.21 0.58 4.36
N ASP A 167 6.50 1.06 3.34
CA ASP A 167 5.21 0.53 2.92
C ASP A 167 5.19 -1.02 2.96
N GLY A 168 4.15 -1.61 3.53
CA GLY A 168 4.02 -3.06 3.60
C GLY A 168 3.89 -3.67 2.20
N ILE A 169 2.83 -3.28 1.47
CA ILE A 169 2.60 -3.74 0.10
C ILE A 169 2.24 -2.55 -0.79
N HIS A 170 3.08 -2.27 -1.79
CA HIS A 170 2.79 -1.29 -2.82
C HIS A 170 2.34 -1.98 -4.12
N ILE A 171 1.23 -1.52 -4.71
CA ILE A 171 0.70 -2.03 -5.97
C ILE A 171 0.70 -0.90 -7.00
N GLN A 172 1.33 -1.12 -8.15
CA GLN A 172 1.26 -0.20 -9.27
C GLN A 172 1.08 -0.97 -10.58
N PHE A 173 0.22 -0.44 -11.46
CA PHE A 173 -0.13 -1.08 -12.74
C PHE A 173 -0.66 -2.52 -12.57
N GLY A 174 -1.32 -2.80 -11.43
CA GLY A 174 -1.77 -4.14 -11.06
C GLY A 174 -3.18 -4.46 -11.53
N ARG A 175 -3.46 -5.73 -11.83
CA ARG A 175 -4.84 -6.19 -12.15
C ARG A 175 -5.19 -7.50 -11.47
N ASN A 176 -6.40 -7.59 -10.91
CA ASN A 176 -6.89 -8.79 -10.22
C ASN A 176 -5.93 -9.21 -9.10
N VAL A 177 -5.81 -8.36 -8.08
CA VAL A 177 -4.91 -8.57 -6.93
C VAL A 177 -5.73 -8.88 -5.69
N SER A 178 -5.42 -9.98 -5.01
CA SER A 178 -6.02 -10.39 -3.75
C SER A 178 -4.97 -10.37 -2.65
N ILE A 179 -5.20 -9.59 -1.60
CA ILE A 179 -4.36 -9.52 -0.40
C ILE A 179 -5.22 -9.93 0.80
N HIS A 180 -4.78 -10.93 1.57
CA HIS A 180 -5.62 -11.39 2.68
C HIS A 180 -4.89 -11.97 3.90
N ASN A 181 -5.58 -12.02 5.03
CA ASN A 181 -5.17 -12.72 6.26
C ASN A 181 -3.74 -12.39 6.71
N SER A 182 -3.37 -11.11 6.68
CA SER A 182 -2.00 -10.67 6.90
C SER A 182 -1.89 -9.67 8.04
N GLN A 183 -0.73 -9.63 8.69
CA GLN A 183 -0.37 -8.64 9.71
C GLN A 183 0.74 -7.75 9.16
N ILE A 184 0.53 -6.44 9.25
CA ILE A 184 1.43 -5.44 8.70
C ILE A 184 1.64 -4.36 9.78
N ALA A 185 2.90 -4.22 10.20
CA ALA A 185 3.38 -3.19 11.10
C ALA A 185 4.61 -2.57 10.46
N ASP A 186 4.55 -1.30 10.12
CA ASP A 186 5.63 -0.59 9.44
C ASP A 186 5.57 0.91 9.78
N GLY A 187 6.36 1.74 9.09
CA GLY A 187 6.39 3.19 9.29
C GLY A 187 5.76 4.01 8.16
N ASP A 188 5.04 3.39 7.22
CA ASP A 188 4.32 4.10 6.15
C ASP A 188 3.00 3.37 5.80
N ASP A 189 2.54 3.37 4.55
CA ASP A 189 1.27 2.73 4.19
C ASP A 189 1.34 1.19 4.36
N CYS A 190 0.44 0.61 5.14
CA CYS A 190 0.33 -0.86 5.23
C CYS A 190 0.10 -1.48 3.85
N ILE A 191 -0.80 -0.86 3.08
CA ILE A 191 -1.03 -1.17 1.67
C ILE A 191 -1.25 0.14 0.92
N SER A 192 -0.45 0.40 -0.11
CA SER A 192 -0.57 1.55 -1.00
C SER A 192 -0.92 1.12 -2.43
N ILE A 193 -1.89 1.81 -3.05
CA ILE A 193 -2.43 1.52 -4.38
C ILE A 193 -2.13 2.69 -5.31
N GLY A 194 -1.18 2.49 -6.22
CA GLY A 194 -0.77 3.42 -7.25
C GLY A 194 -1.59 3.34 -8.55
N ASP A 195 -1.12 4.07 -9.55
CA ASP A 195 -1.80 4.27 -10.84
C ASP A 195 -2.03 2.98 -11.66
N LYS A 196 -3.01 3.03 -12.57
CA LYS A 196 -3.53 1.98 -13.47
C LYS A 196 -3.71 0.65 -12.76
N THR A 197 -4.33 0.72 -11.59
CA THR A 197 -4.60 -0.45 -10.75
C THR A 197 -6.10 -0.76 -10.74
N TYR A 198 -6.43 -2.03 -11.02
CA TYR A 198 -7.79 -2.49 -11.24
C TYR A 198 -8.08 -3.79 -10.47
N ASP A 199 -9.33 -3.93 -10.00
CA ASP A 199 -9.83 -5.19 -9.44
C ASP A 199 -9.00 -5.68 -8.25
N VAL A 200 -8.88 -4.87 -7.19
CA VAL A 200 -8.11 -5.20 -5.98
C VAL A 200 -9.05 -5.57 -4.83
N LYS A 201 -8.76 -6.68 -4.17
CA LYS A 201 -9.48 -7.16 -2.98
C LYS A 201 -8.51 -7.27 -1.81
N ILE A 202 -8.78 -6.54 -0.74
CA ILE A 202 -8.01 -6.53 0.51
C ILE A 202 -8.93 -7.02 1.62
N ASN A 203 -8.61 -8.13 2.28
CA ASN A 203 -9.47 -8.74 3.29
C ASN A 203 -8.69 -9.20 4.54
N ASP A 204 -9.27 -9.04 5.74
CA ASP A 204 -8.70 -9.65 6.95
C ASP A 204 -7.26 -9.19 7.25
N ILE A 205 -7.05 -7.88 7.29
CA ILE A 205 -5.74 -7.27 7.55
C ILE A 205 -5.68 -6.65 8.95
N LYS A 206 -4.61 -6.95 9.68
CA LYS A 206 -4.21 -6.20 10.87
C LYS A 206 -3.13 -5.22 10.47
N CYS A 207 -3.42 -3.92 10.53
CA CYS A 207 -2.52 -2.85 10.11
C CYS A 207 -2.20 -1.96 11.32
N GLY A 208 -0.92 -1.81 11.67
CA GLY A 208 -0.54 -0.93 12.77
C GLY A 208 0.72 -1.33 13.53
N PRO A 209 1.63 -0.39 13.82
CA PRO A 209 1.65 1.03 13.39
C PRO A 209 1.82 1.20 11.86
N GLY A 210 1.68 2.43 11.38
CA GLY A 210 1.79 2.79 9.95
C GLY A 210 0.85 3.93 9.55
N HIS A 211 0.57 4.09 8.26
CA HIS A 211 -0.24 5.14 7.65
C HIS A 211 -1.59 4.65 7.11
N GLY A 212 -1.93 3.37 7.30
CA GLY A 212 -3.21 2.80 6.91
C GLY A 212 -3.23 2.17 5.52
N VAL A 213 -4.42 2.05 4.93
CA VAL A 213 -4.61 1.61 3.55
C VAL A 213 -4.89 2.83 2.68
N SER A 214 -3.98 3.09 1.74
CA SER A 214 -3.99 4.29 0.93
C SER A 214 -4.17 4.02 -0.56
N ILE A 215 -5.08 4.74 -1.20
CA ILE A 215 -5.10 4.88 -2.66
C ILE A 215 -4.36 6.17 -3.02
N GLY A 216 -3.21 6.02 -3.68
CA GLY A 216 -2.31 7.09 -4.07
C GLY A 216 -0.99 7.13 -3.30
N SER A 217 -0.21 8.21 -3.42
CA SER A 217 -0.59 9.46 -4.08
C SER A 217 -0.77 9.31 -5.59
N LEU A 218 -1.84 9.87 -6.15
CA LEU A 218 -2.15 9.78 -7.58
C LEU A 218 -1.98 11.12 -8.30
N GLY A 219 -1.50 11.08 -9.54
CA GLY A 219 -1.46 12.24 -10.44
C GLY A 219 -0.35 13.24 -10.14
N ARG A 220 0.77 12.76 -9.58
CA ARG A 220 1.99 13.57 -9.43
C ARG A 220 2.36 14.19 -10.78
N ASP A 221 2.86 15.42 -10.75
CA ASP A 221 3.30 16.15 -11.95
C ASP A 221 2.20 16.35 -13.02
N GLY A 222 0.93 16.22 -12.63
CA GLY A 222 -0.20 16.39 -13.53
C GLY A 222 -0.51 15.17 -14.41
N GLU A 223 0.04 14.02 -14.06
CA GLU A 223 -0.23 12.76 -14.74
C GLU A 223 -1.71 12.38 -14.72
N VAL A 224 -2.14 11.71 -15.79
CA VAL A 224 -3.49 11.14 -15.90
C VAL A 224 -3.47 9.75 -15.30
N VAL A 225 -4.29 9.56 -14.26
CA VAL A 225 -4.35 8.32 -13.50
C VAL A 225 -5.68 7.60 -13.64
N GLN A 226 -5.67 6.28 -13.40
CA GLN A 226 -6.91 5.51 -13.33
C GLN A 226 -6.82 4.41 -12.29
N VAL A 227 -7.75 4.40 -11.34
CA VAL A 227 -7.90 3.35 -10.32
C VAL A 227 -9.38 2.97 -10.25
N ASN A 228 -9.68 1.68 -10.32
CA ASN A 228 -11.07 1.21 -10.36
C ASN A 228 -11.24 -0.13 -9.64
N ASN A 229 -12.40 -0.29 -9.00
CA ASN A 229 -12.85 -1.53 -8.38
C ASN A 229 -11.89 -2.00 -7.27
N ILE A 230 -11.80 -1.20 -6.22
CA ILE A 230 -10.98 -1.48 -5.03
C ILE A 230 -11.92 -1.83 -3.87
N LYS A 231 -11.76 -3.02 -3.30
CA LYS A 231 -12.59 -3.50 -2.19
C LYS A 231 -11.72 -3.80 -1.00
N VAL A 232 -11.91 -3.06 0.09
CA VAL A 232 -11.19 -3.21 1.35
C VAL A 232 -12.19 -3.62 2.42
N LYS A 233 -12.00 -4.81 3.01
CA LYS A 233 -12.98 -5.39 3.92
C LYS A 233 -12.32 -6.04 5.14
N ARG A 234 -12.94 -5.95 6.32
CA ARG A 234 -12.45 -6.59 7.55
C ARG A 234 -10.99 -6.21 7.83
N VAL A 235 -10.72 -4.91 7.88
CA VAL A 235 -9.38 -4.39 8.23
C VAL A 235 -9.45 -3.75 9.61
N SER A 236 -8.52 -4.10 10.48
CA SER A 236 -8.34 -3.45 11.78
C SER A 236 -7.08 -2.61 11.76
N PHE A 237 -7.25 -1.31 11.97
CA PHE A 237 -6.18 -0.34 12.12
C PHE A 237 -5.88 -0.13 13.61
N HIS A 238 -4.61 -0.16 14.01
CA HIS A 238 -4.19 0.06 15.39
C HIS A 238 -3.02 1.04 15.47
N GLY A 239 -3.22 2.20 16.11
CA GLY A 239 -2.15 3.19 16.28
C GLY A 239 -1.57 3.70 14.96
N THR A 240 -2.36 3.72 13.89
CA THR A 240 -1.93 4.25 12.58
C THR A 240 -2.24 5.74 12.46
N THR A 241 -1.48 6.46 11.64
CA THR A 241 -1.73 7.89 11.38
C THR A 241 -2.98 8.09 10.52
N ASN A 242 -3.35 7.11 9.70
CA ASN A 242 -4.61 7.12 8.97
C ASN A 242 -5.24 5.73 8.95
N GLY A 243 -6.55 5.68 8.71
CA GLY A 243 -7.26 4.44 8.47
C GLY A 243 -7.39 4.16 6.99
N VAL A 244 -8.53 4.52 6.41
CA VAL A 244 -8.79 4.44 4.98
C VAL A 244 -8.53 5.81 4.34
N ARG A 245 -7.64 5.85 3.35
CA ARG A 245 -7.13 7.11 2.81
C ARG A 245 -7.12 7.12 1.28
N ILE A 246 -7.47 8.26 0.71
CA ILE A 246 -7.29 8.54 -0.72
C ILE A 246 -6.57 9.87 -0.85
N LYS A 247 -5.44 9.88 -1.55
CA LYS A 247 -4.58 11.05 -1.71
C LYS A 247 -4.30 11.30 -3.19
N THR A 248 -4.65 12.48 -3.69
CA THR A 248 -4.33 12.91 -5.06
C THR A 248 -3.61 14.24 -5.05
N TRP A 249 -2.63 14.40 -5.92
CA TRP A 249 -1.97 15.68 -6.14
C TRP A 249 -2.93 16.68 -6.77
N GLN A 250 -2.82 17.96 -6.39
CA GLN A 250 -3.69 19.04 -6.89
C GLN A 250 -3.68 19.18 -8.42
N THR A 251 -2.55 18.85 -9.06
CA THR A 251 -2.37 18.91 -10.51
C THR A 251 -2.85 17.65 -11.22
N GLY A 252 -3.09 16.57 -10.48
CA GLY A 252 -3.45 15.26 -11.01
C GLY A 252 -4.76 15.26 -11.79
N ARG A 253 -4.83 14.40 -12.81
CA ARG A 253 -6.00 14.20 -13.67
C ARG A 253 -6.40 12.74 -13.67
N GLY A 254 -7.64 12.43 -14.07
CA GLY A 254 -8.08 11.05 -14.25
C GLY A 254 -9.25 10.61 -13.37
N LEU A 255 -9.24 9.37 -12.88
CA LEU A 255 -10.44 8.77 -12.27
C LEU A 255 -10.10 7.75 -11.19
N VAL A 256 -10.67 7.95 -10.00
CA VAL A 256 -10.78 6.94 -8.94
C VAL A 256 -12.27 6.63 -8.77
N GLN A 257 -12.67 5.38 -8.99
CA GLN A 257 -14.08 4.98 -8.94
C GLN A 257 -14.26 3.56 -8.41
N ASN A 258 -15.47 3.26 -7.93
CA ASN A 258 -15.85 1.95 -7.41
C ASN A 258 -14.91 1.48 -6.30
N VAL A 259 -14.72 2.34 -5.30
CA VAL A 259 -13.95 2.03 -4.09
C VAL A 259 -14.92 1.78 -2.95
N THR A 260 -14.74 0.66 -2.26
CA THR A 260 -15.59 0.26 -1.13
C THR A 260 -14.75 -0.14 0.07
N PHE A 261 -15.07 0.45 1.23
CA PHE A 261 -14.54 0.07 2.53
C PHE A 261 -15.67 -0.55 3.36
N THR A 262 -15.45 -1.71 3.99
CA THR A 262 -16.50 -2.43 4.72
C THR A 262 -15.96 -3.15 5.95
N ASN A 263 -16.66 -3.06 7.08
CA ASN A 263 -16.27 -3.72 8.34
C ASN A 263 -14.85 -3.32 8.74
N ILE A 264 -14.65 -2.03 8.96
CA ILE A 264 -13.35 -1.47 9.31
C ILE A 264 -13.37 -1.13 10.79
N ASN A 265 -12.33 -1.54 11.51
CA ASN A 265 -12.15 -1.22 12.91
C ASN A 265 -10.96 -0.27 13.08
N PHE A 266 -11.16 0.84 13.77
CA PHE A 266 -10.14 1.82 14.10
C PHE A 266 -9.84 1.76 15.61
N THR A 267 -8.62 1.43 16.00
CA THR A 267 -8.18 1.50 17.39
C THR A 267 -7.11 2.56 17.52
N ALA A 268 -7.46 3.68 18.13
CA ALA A 268 -6.56 4.81 18.36
C ALA A 268 -5.86 5.23 17.05
N VAL A 269 -6.64 5.46 15.99
CA VAL A 269 -6.14 5.92 14.70
C VAL A 269 -6.18 7.43 14.67
N GLU A 270 -5.14 8.12 14.18
CA GLU A 270 -5.16 9.59 14.17
C GLU A 270 -6.24 10.12 13.23
N ASN A 271 -6.27 9.68 11.96
CA ASN A 271 -7.22 10.14 10.96
C ASN A 271 -7.96 8.96 10.29
N PRO A 272 -9.08 8.49 10.84
CA PRO A 272 -9.75 7.26 10.40
C PRO A 272 -10.18 7.23 8.92
N ILE A 273 -10.83 8.30 8.43
CA ILE A 273 -11.39 8.36 7.07
C ILE A 273 -10.92 9.65 6.40
N ILE A 274 -10.12 9.53 5.33
CA ILE A 274 -9.59 10.69 4.59
C ILE A 274 -9.77 10.55 3.08
N ILE A 275 -10.24 11.63 2.46
CA ILE A 275 -10.01 11.94 1.05
C ILE A 275 -9.32 13.30 0.98
N ASP A 276 -8.14 13.36 0.38
CA ASP A 276 -7.38 14.58 0.22
C ASP A 276 -6.97 14.77 -1.24
N GLN A 277 -7.62 15.71 -1.93
CA GLN A 277 -7.25 16.12 -3.29
C GLN A 277 -6.19 17.25 -3.32
N TYR A 278 -5.66 17.61 -2.16
CA TYR A 278 -4.62 18.63 -2.00
C TYR A 278 -3.30 18.04 -1.52
N TYR A 279 -3.08 16.74 -1.76
CA TYR A 279 -1.92 16.03 -1.25
C TYR A 279 -0.62 16.69 -1.70
N CYS A 280 0.29 16.86 -0.73
CA CYS A 280 1.61 17.39 -0.95
C CYS A 280 2.61 16.65 -0.05
N ASP A 281 3.72 16.18 -0.61
CA ASP A 281 4.77 15.47 0.13
C ASP A 281 5.59 16.38 1.04
N LYS A 282 5.58 17.69 0.76
CA LYS A 282 6.22 18.73 1.56
C LYS A 282 5.24 19.90 1.79
N PRO A 283 4.80 20.13 3.03
CA PRO A 283 3.99 21.31 3.37
C PRO A 283 4.59 22.58 2.73
N ASP A 284 3.73 23.46 2.20
CA ASP A 284 4.07 24.74 1.56
C ASP A 284 4.85 24.69 0.23
N SER A 285 5.25 23.50 -0.24
CA SER A 285 5.94 23.33 -1.52
C SER A 285 4.97 23.28 -2.71
N CYS A 286 3.74 22.83 -2.47
CA CYS A 286 2.70 22.81 -3.47
C CYS A 286 2.00 24.17 -3.52
N LYS A 287 2.31 24.95 -4.56
CA LYS A 287 1.58 26.21 -4.81
C LYS A 287 0.13 25.88 -5.16
N PRO A 288 -0.86 26.57 -4.57
CA PRO A 288 -2.25 26.40 -4.96
C PRO A 288 -2.38 26.59 -6.47
N THR A 289 -3.01 25.65 -7.17
CA THR A 289 -3.32 25.81 -8.59
C THR A 289 -4.30 26.98 -8.76
N VAL A 290 -3.76 28.15 -9.10
CA VAL A 290 -4.53 29.31 -9.53
C VAL A 290 -5.38 28.88 -10.73
N ARG A 291 -6.66 29.26 -10.76
CA ARG A 291 -7.61 28.96 -11.85
C ARG A 291 -6.93 29.05 -13.22
N TYR A 292 -6.60 27.92 -13.82
CA TYR A 292 -6.14 27.87 -15.22
C TYR A 292 -7.35 28.10 -16.13
N SER A 293 -7.69 29.37 -16.30
CA SER A 293 -8.71 29.89 -17.21
C SER A 293 -8.27 29.86 -18.69
N TYR A 294 -7.26 29.06 -19.04
CA TYR A 294 -6.61 29.05 -20.36
C TYR A 294 -6.47 27.64 -20.97
N MET A 295 -7.53 26.83 -20.91
CA MET A 295 -7.66 25.65 -21.80
C MET A 295 -9.01 25.64 -22.52
N HIS A 296 -9.23 26.65 -23.36
CA HIS A 296 -10.36 26.73 -24.30
C HIS A 296 -10.07 26.11 -25.68
N LYS A 297 -9.00 25.31 -25.86
CA LYS A 297 -8.64 24.75 -27.19
C LYS A 297 -8.28 23.27 -27.27
N PHE A 298 -8.49 22.50 -26.20
CA PHE A 298 -8.60 21.05 -26.28
C PHE A 298 -9.81 20.64 -25.46
N ASN A 299 -10.72 19.87 -26.04
CA ASN A 299 -11.78 19.17 -25.31
C ASN A 299 -11.11 18.27 -24.26
N CYS A 300 -10.84 18.81 -23.08
CA CYS A 300 -10.27 18.10 -21.94
C CYS A 300 -11.34 18.01 -20.86
N SER A 301 -12.40 17.25 -21.15
CA SER A 301 -13.53 16.96 -20.27
C SER A 301 -13.21 15.89 -19.21
N ILE A 302 -11.95 15.74 -18.79
CA ILE A 302 -11.55 14.77 -17.75
C ILE A 302 -10.56 15.44 -16.80
N SER A 303 -11.05 16.42 -16.07
CA SER A 303 -10.53 16.78 -14.75
C SER A 303 -10.90 15.68 -13.77
N CYS A 304 -10.09 15.44 -12.73
CA CYS A 304 -10.13 14.24 -11.87
C CYS A 304 -11.50 13.95 -11.21
N GLN A 305 -12.46 13.40 -11.94
CA GLN A 305 -13.83 13.24 -11.46
C GLN A 305 -13.81 12.03 -10.54
N ILE A 306 -13.60 12.22 -9.23
CA ILE A 306 -13.79 11.12 -8.29
C ILE A 306 -15.29 10.81 -8.31
N SER A 307 -15.62 9.74 -9.02
CA SER A 307 -16.99 9.35 -9.33
C SER A 307 -17.23 8.05 -8.59
N MET A 308 -18.14 8.09 -7.62
CA MET A 308 -18.76 6.93 -6.99
C MET A 308 -17.91 6.18 -5.95
N PHE A 309 -18.12 6.56 -4.68
CA PHE A 309 -17.94 5.67 -3.53
C PHE A 309 -19.29 5.07 -3.18
N ILE A 310 -19.46 3.86 -3.68
CA ILE A 310 -20.48 3.00 -3.17
C ILE A 310 -19.90 2.31 -1.92
N ILE A 311 -20.36 2.76 -0.74
CA ILE A 311 -20.52 1.86 0.40
C ILE A 311 -21.90 1.22 0.21
N GLU A 312 -21.96 0.12 -0.54
CA GLU A 312 -23.17 -0.71 -0.67
C GLU A 312 -22.94 -2.06 0.00
N ASN A 313 -23.94 -2.49 0.77
CA ASN A 313 -24.38 -3.88 0.73
C ASN A 313 -25.92 -3.91 0.77
N LEU A 314 -26.50 -4.79 -0.04
CA LEU A 314 -27.73 -5.47 0.31
C LEU A 314 -27.36 -6.52 1.37
N ASP A 315 -28.07 -6.52 2.49
CA ASP A 315 -28.03 -7.49 3.58
C ASP A 315 -26.83 -7.44 4.56
N ARG A 316 -27.06 -6.70 5.66
CA ARG A 316 -26.32 -6.62 6.95
C ARG A 316 -25.17 -5.58 7.01
N THR A 317 -25.58 -4.35 7.35
CA THR A 317 -24.85 -3.13 7.77
C THR A 317 -23.31 -3.15 7.67
N PRO A 318 -22.69 -2.47 6.68
CA PRO A 318 -21.25 -2.19 6.70
C PRO A 318 -20.92 -1.26 7.86
N GLU A 319 -20.05 -1.67 8.79
CA GLU A 319 -19.70 -0.85 9.97
C GLU A 319 -18.27 -0.29 9.85
N LEU A 320 -18.11 1.03 9.90
CA LEU A 320 -16.82 1.69 10.10
C LEU A 320 -16.80 2.20 11.54
N ILE A 321 -16.14 1.47 12.43
CA ILE A 321 -16.24 1.71 13.87
C ILE A 321 -14.91 1.89 14.55
N GLY A 322 -14.90 2.64 15.65
CA GLY A 322 -13.77 2.63 16.57
C GLY A 322 -13.42 4.01 17.09
N THR A 323 -12.13 4.28 17.26
CA THR A 323 -11.64 5.47 17.94
C THR A 323 -10.65 6.30 17.13
N SER A 324 -10.80 7.63 17.23
CA SER A 324 -9.93 8.63 16.62
C SER A 324 -9.03 9.30 17.67
N GLN A 325 -7.75 9.52 17.37
CA GLN A 325 -6.87 10.34 18.22
C GLN A 325 -6.92 11.84 17.87
N THR A 326 -7.45 12.21 16.71
CA THR A 326 -7.66 13.62 16.34
C THR A 326 -9.15 13.99 16.36
N GLU A 327 -9.45 15.28 16.51
CA GLU A 327 -10.81 15.80 16.53
C GLU A 327 -11.56 15.56 15.20
N VAL A 328 -10.87 15.74 14.07
CA VAL A 328 -11.45 15.57 12.72
C VAL A 328 -11.32 14.11 12.27
N ALA A 329 -12.35 13.31 12.58
CA ALA A 329 -12.31 11.87 12.34
C ALA A 329 -12.70 11.47 10.90
N ILE A 330 -13.47 12.33 10.23
CA ILE A 330 -13.86 12.20 8.83
C ILE A 330 -13.42 13.47 8.11
N ASN A 331 -12.46 13.37 7.19
CA ASN A 331 -11.95 14.50 6.42
C ASN A 331 -12.08 14.24 4.92
N LEU A 332 -13.05 14.89 4.28
CA LEU A 332 -13.33 14.77 2.85
C LEU A 332 -13.00 16.11 2.16
N ASN A 333 -11.73 16.30 1.85
CA ASN A 333 -11.19 17.53 1.29
C ASN A 333 -11.03 17.47 -0.23
N CYS A 334 -12.10 17.83 -0.94
CA CYS A 334 -12.14 17.79 -2.40
C CYS A 334 -11.96 19.17 -3.04
N SER A 335 -11.51 19.15 -4.29
CA SER A 335 -11.25 20.31 -5.12
C SER A 335 -12.54 21.05 -5.46
N ASN A 336 -12.49 22.38 -5.47
CA ASN A 336 -13.60 23.18 -6.01
C ASN A 336 -13.75 23.04 -7.53
N ASN A 337 -12.65 22.78 -8.24
CA ASN A 337 -12.64 22.59 -9.69
C ASN A 337 -13.13 21.21 -10.07
N VAL A 338 -12.88 20.22 -9.21
CA VAL A 338 -13.34 18.84 -9.40
C VAL A 338 -13.89 18.27 -8.10
N PRO A 339 -15.12 18.65 -7.73
CA PRO A 339 -15.78 18.15 -6.53
C PRO A 339 -15.87 16.62 -6.51
N CYS A 340 -15.79 16.02 -5.33
CA CYS A 340 -16.09 14.60 -5.17
C CYS A 340 -17.60 14.37 -5.22
N SER A 341 -18.02 13.31 -5.90
CA SER A 341 -19.44 12.97 -6.05
C SER A 341 -19.70 11.49 -5.89
N GLY A 342 -20.95 11.16 -5.56
CA GLY A 342 -21.36 9.77 -5.33
C GLY A 342 -20.71 9.16 -4.10
N ILE A 343 -20.39 9.96 -3.08
CA ILE A 343 -19.87 9.45 -1.82
C ILE A 343 -21.03 8.93 -0.99
N THR A 344 -20.94 7.71 -0.46
CA THR A 344 -21.89 7.22 0.53
C THR A 344 -21.16 6.99 1.85
N LEU A 345 -21.63 7.62 2.92
CA LEU A 345 -21.29 7.21 4.29
C LEU A 345 -22.43 6.34 4.80
N ASP A 346 -22.10 5.13 5.25
CA ASP A 346 -23.07 4.15 5.72
C ASP A 346 -22.59 3.55 7.05
N ASN A 347 -23.36 3.72 8.12
CA ASN A 347 -23.08 3.18 9.46
C ASN A 347 -21.63 3.41 9.94
N VAL A 348 -21.27 4.67 10.09
CA VAL A 348 -19.97 5.12 10.60
C VAL A 348 -20.14 5.53 12.07
N ARG A 349 -19.32 4.97 12.97
CA ARG A 349 -19.34 5.32 14.40
C ARG A 349 -17.94 5.42 14.97
N LEU A 350 -17.45 6.64 15.08
CA LEU A 350 -16.14 7.00 15.61
C LEU A 350 -16.29 7.81 16.89
N VAL A 351 -15.53 7.46 17.92
CA VAL A 351 -15.48 8.19 19.20
C VAL A 351 -14.05 8.58 19.56
N SER A 352 -13.87 9.56 20.44
CA SER A 352 -12.54 10.00 20.85
C SER A 352 -11.77 8.88 21.57
N ALA A 353 -10.52 8.62 21.17
CA ALA A 353 -9.64 7.63 21.79
C ALA A 353 -9.06 8.12 23.14
N THR A 354 -8.93 9.44 23.30
CA THR A 354 -8.20 10.05 24.43
C THR A 354 -9.11 10.79 25.41
N HIS A 355 -10.42 10.84 25.17
CA HIS A 355 -11.40 11.70 25.87
C HIS A 355 -11.02 13.20 25.88
N GLN A 356 -10.00 13.61 25.13
CA GLN A 356 -9.54 15.00 25.04
C GLN A 356 -10.58 15.89 24.33
N PHE A 357 -11.38 15.29 23.46
CA PHE A 357 -12.44 15.94 22.72
C PHE A 357 -13.79 15.43 23.22
N ASN A 358 -14.67 16.35 23.60
CA ASN A 358 -16.04 16.02 24.02
C ASN A 358 -16.84 15.35 22.88
N GLN A 359 -16.54 15.72 21.63
CA GLN A 359 -17.13 15.12 20.44
C GLN A 359 -16.12 15.21 19.28
N LEU A 360 -16.13 14.22 18.40
CA LEU A 360 -15.41 14.27 17.13
C LEU A 360 -16.23 15.05 16.09
N VAL A 361 -15.57 15.52 15.03
CA VAL A 361 -16.22 16.25 13.95
C VAL A 361 -15.89 15.67 12.57
N SER A 362 -16.75 15.98 11.61
CA SER A 362 -16.53 15.72 10.18
C SER A 362 -16.23 17.03 9.45
N SER A 363 -15.24 17.02 8.55
CA SER A 363 -14.88 18.13 7.67
C SER A 363 -15.09 17.75 6.21
N CYS A 364 -15.82 18.58 5.46
CA CYS A 364 -16.19 18.31 4.07
C CYS A 364 -16.02 19.57 3.21
N ASN A 365 -15.17 19.48 2.19
CA ASN A 365 -14.98 20.53 1.20
C ASN A 365 -15.33 19.97 -0.19
N HIS A 366 -16.24 20.65 -0.90
CA HIS A 366 -16.64 20.30 -2.28
C HIS A 366 -16.95 18.81 -2.49
N VAL A 367 -17.71 18.24 -1.57
CA VAL A 367 -18.13 16.84 -1.64
C VAL A 367 -19.65 16.76 -1.53
N SER A 368 -20.22 15.91 -2.38
CA SER A 368 -21.66 15.59 -2.40
C SER A 368 -21.87 14.09 -2.30
N GLY A 369 -22.95 13.69 -1.65
CA GLY A 369 -23.14 12.29 -1.34
C GLY A 369 -24.38 11.98 -0.50
N LEU A 370 -24.47 10.73 -0.08
CA LEU A 370 -25.59 10.20 0.69
C LEU A 370 -25.12 9.70 2.06
N ASN A 371 -25.99 9.86 3.05
CA ASN A 371 -25.82 9.25 4.36
C ASN A 371 -26.84 8.10 4.50
N ARG A 372 -26.40 6.96 5.03
CA ARG A 372 -27.23 5.81 5.35
C ARG A 372 -26.94 5.34 6.78
N GLY A 373 -27.99 5.01 7.53
CA GLY A 373 -27.85 4.57 8.92
C GLY A 373 -27.27 5.63 9.85
N ILE A 374 -26.54 5.20 10.88
CA ILE A 374 -25.97 6.08 11.91
C ILE A 374 -24.63 6.63 11.41
N ILE A 375 -24.46 7.95 11.43
CA ILE A 375 -23.19 8.61 11.12
C ILE A 375 -22.75 9.45 12.32
N GLU A 376 -21.74 8.95 13.03
CA GLU A 376 -21.10 9.57 14.18
C GLU A 376 -19.57 9.59 13.94
N PRO A 377 -18.91 10.76 13.93
CA PRO A 377 -19.46 12.10 14.13
C PRO A 377 -20.44 12.51 13.02
N LYS A 378 -21.28 13.51 13.31
CA LYS A 378 -22.33 13.96 12.39
C LYS A 378 -21.74 14.25 11.01
N SER A 379 -22.39 13.72 9.97
CA SER A 379 -21.97 13.91 8.58
C SER A 379 -21.98 15.39 8.17
N CYS A 380 -21.01 15.76 7.34
CA CYS A 380 -20.91 17.05 6.67
C CYS A 380 -21.19 16.99 5.16
N LEU A 381 -21.62 15.83 4.64
CA LEU A 381 -21.93 15.68 3.22
C LEU A 381 -23.09 16.60 2.81
N LYS A 382 -22.93 17.28 1.69
CA LYS A 382 -24.03 17.98 1.01
C LYS A 382 -24.87 16.93 0.27
N ILE A 383 -26.15 16.86 0.62
CA ILE A 383 -27.14 15.95 0.00
C ILE A 383 -27.66 16.58 -1.29
#